data_AF-A0A0R2FMS1-F1
#
_entry.id   AF-A0A0R2FMS1-F1
#
_cell.length_a   1.000
_cell.length_b   1.000
_cell.length_c   1.000
_cell.angle_alpha   90.00
_cell.angle_beta   90.00
_cell.angle_gamma   90.00
#
_symmetry.space_group_name_H-M   'P 1'
#
loop_
_entity.id
_entity.type
_entity.pdbx_description
1 polymer ?
#
loop_
_entity_poly.entity_id
_entity_poly.type
_entity_poly.pdbx_seq_one_letter_code
_entity_poly.pdbx_strand_id
1 'polypeptide(L)'
;MLTTAAIAVKDKQGQIIGVLGIDLSYAGVQKTISGLNIGRTGSVTLVSKSGTIIASQGKSKKYTFKSGKSISKNVVLKLLKPQNKNREP
;
A
#
# COMPACT_ATOMS: atom_id res chain seq x y z
N MET A 1 -9.95 3.07 4.31
CA MET A 1 -8.63 3.01 5.00
C MET A 1 -8.00 4.38 4.92
N LEU A 2 -7.30 4.78 5.98
CA LEU A 2 -6.49 6.00 6.02
C LEU A 2 -5.02 5.64 6.28
N THR A 3 -4.12 6.54 5.91
CA THR A 3 -2.74 6.56 6.39
C THR A 3 -2.41 7.98 6.82
N THR A 4 -1.65 8.14 7.89
CA THR A 4 -1.20 9.47 8.33
C THR A 4 0.22 9.70 7.82
N ALA A 5 0.45 10.82 7.14
CA ALA A 5 1.78 11.34 6.91
C ALA A 5 2.11 12.30 8.07
N ALA A 6 3.27 12.15 8.69
CA ALA A 6 3.65 12.95 9.86
C ALA A 6 5.07 13.48 9.75
N ILE A 7 5.27 14.70 10.26
CA ILE A 7 6.60 15.33 10.38
C ILE A 7 6.77 15.90 11.79
N ALA A 8 7.97 15.75 12.34
CA ALA A 8 8.35 16.38 13.59
C ALA A 8 8.57 17.88 13.38
N VAL A 9 7.92 18.71 14.19
CA VAL A 9 8.12 20.16 14.23
C VAL A 9 9.20 20.45 15.26
N LYS A 10 10.20 21.24 14.87
CA LYS A 10 11.34 21.60 15.73
C LYS A 10 11.37 23.11 15.98
N ASP A 11 11.81 23.50 17.17
CA ASP A 11 12.14 24.89 17.46
C ASP A 11 13.45 25.33 16.78
N LYS A 12 13.86 26.58 17.00
CA LYS A 12 15.10 27.14 16.43
C LYS A 12 16.37 26.47 16.95
N GLN A 13 16.29 25.81 18.11
CA GLN A 13 17.37 25.07 18.75
C GLN A 13 17.40 23.60 18.30
N GLY A 14 16.47 23.18 17.45
CA GLY A 14 16.36 21.82 16.94
C GLY A 14 15.63 20.85 17.86
N GLN A 15 15.07 21.31 18.98
CA GLN A 15 14.29 20.49 19.90
C GLN A 15 12.92 20.21 19.27
N ILE A 16 12.46 18.96 19.37
CA ILE A 16 11.12 18.58 18.88
C ILE A 16 10.08 19.19 19.81
N ILE A 17 9.22 20.06 19.27
CA ILE A 17 8.15 20.74 20.01
C ILE A 17 6.77 20.20 19.64
N GLY A 18 6.68 19.32 18.65
CA GLY A 18 5.42 18.70 18.26
C GLY A 18 5.52 17.84 17.01
N VAL A 19 4.36 17.35 16.55
CA VAL A 19 4.21 16.58 15.32
C VAL A 19 3.04 17.15 14.53
N LEU A 20 3.28 17.45 13.25
CA LEU A 20 2.23 17.77 12.30
C LEU A 20 1.85 16.50 11.55
N GLY A 21 0.59 16.07 11.66
CA GLY A 21 0.04 14.93 10.95
C GLY A 21 -1.02 15.34 9.95
N ILE A 22 -1.05 14.69 8.79
CA ILE A 22 -2.12 14.80 7.79
C ILE A 22 -2.64 13.40 7.48
N ASP A 23 -3.94 13.22 7.62
CA ASP A 23 -4.62 11.99 7.25
C ASP A 23 -4.94 11.94 5.76
N LEU A 24 -4.47 10.89 5.11
CA LEU A 24 -4.67 10.61 3.70
C LEU A 24 -5.64 9.45 3.55
N SER A 25 -6.81 9.73 2.95
CA SER A 25 -7.80 8.71 2.62
C SER A 25 -7.43 7.98 1.32
N TYR A 26 -7.55 6.64 1.34
CA TYR A 26 -7.39 5.83 0.14
C TYR A 26 -8.65 5.77 -0.75
N ALA A 27 -9.71 6.52 -0.43
CA ALA A 27 -10.99 6.45 -1.12
C ALA A 27 -10.87 6.69 -2.63
N GLY A 28 -10.07 7.67 -3.06
CA GLY A 28 -9.85 7.96 -4.48
C GLY A 28 -9.24 6.77 -5.24
N VAL A 29 -8.20 6.15 -4.65
CA VAL A 29 -7.53 4.99 -5.26
C VAL A 29 -8.44 3.75 -5.25
N GLN A 30 -9.21 3.56 -4.18
CA GLN A 30 -10.23 2.50 -4.10
C GLN A 30 -11.29 2.68 -5.17
N LYS A 31 -11.74 3.91 -5.43
CA LYS A 31 -12.68 4.24 -6.49
C LYS A 31 -12.08 3.95 -7.87
N THR A 32 -10.86 4.38 -8.14
CA THR A 32 -10.17 4.07 -9.41
C THR A 32 -10.08 2.57 -9.66
N ILE A 33 -9.67 1.80 -8.64
CA ILE A 33 -9.58 0.33 -8.77
C ILE A 33 -10.98 -0.25 -9.04
N SER A 34 -12.01 0.19 -8.31
CA SER A 34 -13.40 -0.28 -8.47
C SER A 34 -13.96 -0.15 -9.90
N GLY A 35 -13.48 0.85 -10.65
CA GLY A 35 -13.88 1.12 -12.03
C GLY A 35 -13.12 0.34 -13.09
N LEU A 36 -12.13 -0.50 -12.73
CA LEU A 36 -11.36 -1.27 -13.69
C LEU A 36 -12.21 -2.39 -14.30
N ASN A 37 -12.20 -2.49 -15.63
CA ASN A 37 -12.76 -3.63 -16.36
C ASN A 37 -11.84 -4.85 -16.23
N ILE A 38 -12.11 -5.69 -15.25
CA ILE A 38 -11.34 -6.91 -14.98
C ILE A 38 -11.97 -8.09 -15.72
N GLY A 39 -11.17 -8.79 -16.53
CA GLY A 39 -11.58 -10.00 -17.24
C GLY A 39 -12.07 -11.13 -16.32
N ARG A 40 -12.68 -12.16 -16.91
CA ARG A 40 -13.43 -13.21 -16.20
C ARG A 40 -12.69 -13.87 -15.03
N THR A 41 -11.37 -14.03 -15.12
CA THR A 41 -10.53 -14.70 -14.11
C THR A 41 -9.53 -13.75 -13.44
N GLY A 42 -9.52 -12.48 -13.83
CA GLY A 42 -8.53 -11.51 -13.36
C GLY A 42 -8.79 -11.01 -11.95
N SER A 43 -7.76 -10.35 -11.42
CA SER A 43 -7.81 -9.60 -10.17
C SER A 43 -6.74 -8.51 -10.18
N VAL A 44 -7.05 -7.37 -9.57
CA VAL A 44 -6.11 -6.28 -9.31
C VAL A 44 -6.06 -6.07 -7.80
N THR A 45 -4.86 -5.98 -7.25
CA THR A 45 -4.65 -5.70 -5.83
C THR A 45 -3.55 -4.67 -5.68
N LEU A 46 -3.87 -3.56 -5.03
CA LEU A 46 -2.91 -2.57 -4.58
C LEU A 46 -2.41 -2.93 -3.18
N VAL A 47 -1.10 -3.02 -3.04
CA VAL A 47 -0.42 -3.48 -1.84
C VAL A 47 0.63 -2.44 -1.44
N SER A 48 0.71 -2.12 -0.15
CA SER A 48 1.80 -1.31 0.38
C SER A 48 3.13 -2.07 0.29
N LYS A 49 4.25 -1.34 0.38
CA LYS A 49 5.60 -1.95 0.43
C LYS A 49 5.76 -2.99 1.55
N SER A 50 5.06 -2.81 2.68
CA SER A 50 5.06 -3.74 3.81
C SER A 50 4.18 -4.98 3.59
N GLY A 51 3.38 -5.01 2.52
CA GLY A 51 2.50 -6.12 2.19
C GLY A 51 1.05 -5.97 2.68
N THR A 52 0.65 -4.78 3.15
CA THR A 52 -0.74 -4.51 3.55
C THR A 52 -1.58 -4.21 2.32
N ILE A 53 -2.72 -4.87 2.19
CA ILE A 53 -3.66 -4.61 1.09
C ILE A 53 -4.37 -3.28 1.32
N ILE A 54 -4.25 -2.39 0.36
CA ILE A 54 -4.94 -1.09 0.36
C ILE A 54 -6.31 -1.23 -0.31
N ALA A 55 -6.33 -1.88 -1.48
CA ALA A 55 -7.52 -2.08 -2.29
C ALA A 55 -7.37 -3.34 -3.14
N SER A 56 -8.46 -4.04 -3.41
CA SER A 56 -8.47 -5.25 -4.24
C SER A 56 -9.82 -5.41 -4.91
N GLN A 57 -9.83 -5.87 -6.16
CA GLN A 57 -11.03 -6.23 -6.91
C GLN A 57 -10.71 -7.37 -7.87
N GLY A 58 -11.71 -8.22 -8.13
CA GLY A 58 -11.60 -9.29 -9.10
C GLY A 58 -12.64 -10.36 -8.87
N LYS A 59 -12.72 -11.31 -9.81
CA LYS A 59 -13.58 -12.49 -9.69
C LYS A 59 -12.83 -13.69 -9.11
N SER A 60 -11.49 -13.63 -9.06
CA SER A 60 -10.65 -14.68 -8.47
C SER A 60 -10.73 -14.67 -6.95
N LYS A 61 -11.28 -15.74 -6.35
CA LYS A 61 -11.27 -15.93 -4.90
C LYS A 61 -9.86 -16.11 -4.31
N LYS A 62 -8.90 -16.51 -5.14
CA LYS A 62 -7.50 -16.78 -4.74
C LYS A 62 -6.65 -15.51 -4.67
N TYR A 63 -6.98 -14.50 -5.49
CA TYR A 63 -6.18 -13.29 -5.68
C TYR A 63 -6.94 -11.99 -5.44
N THR A 64 -8.15 -12.09 -4.88
CA THR A 64 -8.92 -10.95 -4.37
C THR A 64 -8.91 -11.00 -2.85
N PHE A 65 -8.52 -9.91 -2.21
CA PHE A 65 -8.25 -9.89 -0.78
C PHE A 65 -8.99 -8.77 -0.06
N LYS A 66 -9.22 -8.94 1.24
CA LYS A 66 -9.81 -7.88 2.08
C LYS A 66 -8.77 -6.79 2.37
N SER A 67 -9.14 -5.52 2.22
CA SER A 67 -8.32 -4.38 2.64
C SER A 67 -7.93 -4.47 4.11
N GLY A 68 -6.73 -3.99 4.44
CA GLY A 68 -6.14 -4.06 5.78
C GLY A 68 -5.45 -5.39 6.12
N LYS A 69 -5.70 -6.47 5.35
CA LYS A 69 -5.00 -7.74 5.55
C LYS A 69 -3.55 -7.64 5.07
N SER A 70 -2.64 -8.30 5.79
CA SER A 70 -1.26 -8.47 5.35
C SER A 70 -1.10 -9.72 4.48
N ILE A 71 -0.40 -9.57 3.35
CA ILE A 71 0.03 -10.64 2.46
C ILE A 71 1.56 -10.67 2.30
N SER A 72 2.30 -10.14 3.28
CA SER A 72 3.76 -10.10 3.31
C SER A 72 4.44 -11.47 3.08
N LYS A 73 3.76 -12.55 3.48
CA LYS A 73 4.20 -13.95 3.33
C LYS A 73 3.74 -14.62 2.03
N ASN A 74 2.85 -13.98 1.26
CA ASN A 74 2.31 -14.53 0.02
C ASN A 74 3.40 -14.65 -1.04
N VAL A 75 3.43 -15.79 -1.74
CA VAL A 75 4.42 -16.10 -2.77
C VAL A 75 4.45 -15.05 -3.88
N VAL A 76 3.29 -14.52 -4.30
CA VAL A 76 3.21 -13.54 -5.39
C VAL A 76 3.92 -12.25 -4.99
N LEU A 77 3.70 -11.76 -3.77
CA LEU A 77 4.35 -10.52 -3.31
C LEU A 77 5.87 -10.71 -3.17
N LYS A 78 6.34 -11.88 -2.73
CA LYS A 78 7.78 -12.17 -2.64
C LYS A 78 8.47 -12.14 -4.00
N LEU A 79 7.80 -12.63 -5.05
CA LEU A 79 8.31 -12.62 -6.43
C LEU A 79 8.37 -11.21 -7.03
N LEU A 80 7.49 -10.30 -6.59
CA LEU A 80 7.40 -8.92 -7.07
C LEU A 80 8.31 -7.94 -6.30
N LYS A 81 8.88 -8.35 -5.17
CA LYS A 81 9.86 -7.52 -4.46
C LYS A 81 11.10 -7.40 -5.35
N PRO A 82 11.64 -6.18 -5.55
CA PRO A 82 12.90 -6.03 -6.26
C PRO A 82 13.96 -6.88 -5.55
N GLN A 83 14.50 -7.85 -6.27
CA GLN A 83 15.64 -8.65 -5.80
C GLN A 83 16.88 -7.78 -5.93
N ASN A 84 17.05 -6.83 -5.02
CA ASN A 84 18.26 -6.02 -4.98
C ASN A 84 19.40 -6.90 -4.44
N LYS A 85 19.99 -7.71 -5.32
CA LYS A 85 21.23 -8.44 -5.10
C LYS A 85 22.29 -7.72 -5.93
N ASN A 86 23.01 -6.80 -5.29
CA ASN A 86 24.22 -6.10 -5.75
C ASN A 86 24.32 -5.80 -7.26
N ARG A 87 23.97 -4.58 -7.65
CA ARG A 87 24.56 -3.93 -8.84
C ARG A 87 24.92 -2.49 -8.50
N GLU A 88 25.98 -2.35 -7.73
CA GLU A 88 26.84 -1.16 -7.77
C GLU A 88 28.03 -1.51 -8.69
N PRO A 89 28.39 -0.65 -9.66
CA PRO A 89 29.77 -0.27 -9.87
C PRO A 89 30.19 0.81 -8.85
#